data_AF-A0A535WQ60-F1
#
_entry.id   AF-A0A535WQ60-F1
#
_cell.length_a   1.000
_cell.length_b   1.000
_cell.length_c   1.000
_cell.angle_alpha   90.00
_cell.angle_beta   90.00
_cell.angle_gamma   90.00
#
_symmetry.space_group_name_H-M   'P 1'
#
loop_
_entity.id
_entity.type
_entity.pdbx_description
1 polymer ?
#
loop_
_entity_poly.entity_id
_entity_poly.type
_entity_poly.pdbx_seq_one_letter_code
_entity_poly.pdbx_strand_id
1 'polypeptide(L)'
;MAQTRPDGRKPDEIRPVKIETAVNLYAEGSALINMGDTRVLCTASWDDKPPPHKKGTGEGWVTAEYSMLPRATQTRTAREARTGRIDGRTQEIQRLIGRALRAAI
;
A
#
# COMPACT_ATOMS: atom_id res chain seq x y z
N MET A 1 7.94 29.46 21.32
CA MET A 1 9.21 28.83 20.89
C MET A 1 8.90 28.10 19.59
N ALA A 2 9.69 28.30 18.53
CA ALA A 2 9.48 27.57 17.28
C ALA A 2 9.58 26.07 17.58
N GLN A 3 8.46 25.35 17.45
CA GLN A 3 8.37 23.95 17.81
C GLN A 3 9.11 23.15 16.74
N THR A 4 10.40 22.90 16.99
CA THR A 4 11.23 22.06 16.12
C THR A 4 10.62 20.67 16.08
N ARG A 5 10.44 20.13 14.87
CA ARG A 5 9.92 18.77 14.70
C ARG A 5 10.87 17.78 15.39
N PRO A 6 10.37 16.66 15.97
CA PRO A 6 11.23 15.68 16.68
C PRO A 6 12.36 15.10 15.83
N ASP A 7 12.20 15.11 14.51
CA ASP A 7 13.16 14.63 13.52
C ASP A 7 14.00 15.74 12.89
N GLY A 8 13.93 16.97 13.42
CA GLY A 8 14.74 18.12 12.98
C GLY A 8 14.35 18.74 11.64
N ARG A 9 13.35 18.19 10.94
CA ARG A 9 12.91 18.70 9.63
C ARG A 9 12.22 20.05 9.72
N LYS A 10 12.17 20.79 8.61
CA LYS A 10 11.31 21.98 8.46
C LYS A 10 9.83 21.58 8.31
N PRO A 11 8.86 22.50 8.55
CA PRO A 11 7.44 22.20 8.40
C PRO A 11 7.02 21.72 7.00
N ASP A 12 7.65 22.27 5.97
CA ASP A 12 7.45 22.01 4.54
C ASP A 12 8.33 20.89 3.97
N GLU A 13 9.28 20.39 4.76
CA GLU A 13 10.20 19.34 4.36
C GLU A 13 9.56 17.95 4.57
N ILE A 14 9.54 17.12 3.53
CA ILE A 14 9.09 15.73 3.60
C ILE A 14 10.13 14.82 4.24
N ARG A 15 9.74 13.61 4.65
CA ARG A 15 10.71 12.61 5.14
C ARG A 15 11.60 12.15 3.98
N PRO A 16 12.84 11.70 4.23
CA PRO A 16 13.68 11.10 3.19
C PRO A 16 12.94 9.97 2.47
N VAL A 17 12.93 10.02 1.14
CA VAL A 17 12.27 9.02 0.29
C VAL A 17 13.31 8.18 -0.43
N LYS A 18 13.16 6.86 -0.36
CA LYS A 18 13.93 5.90 -1.17
C LYS A 18 12.96 4.90 -1.78
N ILE A 19 13.11 4.62 -3.07
CA ILE A 19 12.35 3.60 -3.78
C ILE A 19 13.36 2.62 -4.37
N GLU A 20 13.21 1.35 -4.02
CA GLU A 20 13.98 0.25 -4.60
C GLU A 20 13.02 -0.62 -5.43
N THR A 21 13.27 -0.71 -6.72
CA THR A 21 12.44 -1.47 -7.68
C THR A 21 12.94 -2.91 -7.82
N ALA A 22 12.09 -3.80 -8.34
CA ALA A 22 12.42 -5.21 -8.61
C ALA A 22 12.87 -6.00 -7.37
N VAL A 23 12.32 -5.65 -6.21
CA VAL A 23 12.62 -6.27 -4.90
C VAL A 23 11.95 -7.63 -4.69
N ASN A 24 10.91 -7.93 -5.47
CA ASN A 24 10.26 -9.24 -5.49
C ASN A 24 10.46 -9.87 -6.87
N LEU A 25 11.13 -11.02 -6.89
CA LEU A 25 11.49 -11.76 -8.10
C LEU A 25 10.27 -12.22 -8.91
N TYR A 26 9.16 -12.54 -8.23
CA TYR A 26 8.02 -13.21 -8.85
C TYR A 26 6.91 -12.26 -9.28
N ALA A 27 6.85 -11.05 -8.71
CA ALA A 27 5.86 -10.06 -9.10
C ALA A 27 6.31 -9.33 -10.37
N GLU A 28 5.40 -9.16 -11.33
CA GLU A 28 5.66 -8.49 -12.61
C GLU A 28 6.10 -7.04 -12.41
N GLY A 29 5.55 -6.38 -11.38
CA GLY A 29 6.06 -5.12 -10.86
C GLY A 29 6.27 -5.20 -9.35
N SER A 30 7.40 -4.69 -8.86
CA SER A 30 7.62 -4.57 -7.41
C SER A 30 8.46 -3.37 -7.04
N ALA A 31 8.13 -2.78 -5.89
CA ALA A 31 8.87 -1.68 -5.30
C ALA A 31 8.80 -1.72 -3.78
N LEU A 32 9.93 -1.51 -3.11
CA LEU A 32 10.00 -1.21 -1.69
C LEU A 32 10.18 0.31 -1.54
N ILE A 33 9.14 0.98 -1.05
CA ILE A 33 9.18 2.42 -0.77
C ILE A 33 9.44 2.66 0.71
N ASN A 34 10.40 3.54 0.97
CA ASN A 34 10.75 4.05 2.29
C ASN A 34 10.43 5.55 2.36
N MET A 35 9.71 5.98 3.39
CA MET A 35 9.49 7.38 3.73
C MET A 35 9.87 7.61 5.19
N GLY A 36 11.14 7.93 5.44
CA GLY A 36 11.75 7.76 6.77
C GLY A 36 11.65 6.30 7.22
N ASP A 37 11.14 6.07 8.43
CA ASP A 37 10.97 4.72 8.99
C ASP A 37 9.78 3.94 8.42
N THR A 38 8.86 4.61 7.71
CA THR A 38 7.73 3.93 7.06
C THR A 38 8.26 3.16 5.85
N ARG A 39 8.09 1.84 5.84
CA ARG A 39 8.46 0.95 4.74
C ARG A 39 7.24 0.21 4.24
N VAL A 40 7.01 0.24 2.93
CA VAL A 40 5.88 -0.45 2.28
C VAL A 40 6.41 -1.22 1.08
N LEU A 41 6.15 -2.53 1.06
CA LEU A 41 6.36 -3.37 -0.12
C LEU A 41 5.10 -3.29 -0.98
N CYS A 42 5.27 -2.82 -2.21
CA CYS A 42 4.24 -2.78 -3.23
C CYS A 42 4.56 -3.81 -4.30
N THR A 43 3.58 -4.65 -4.64
CA THR A 43 3.66 -5.61 -5.74
C THR A 43 2.48 -5.36 -6.68
N ALA A 44 2.74 -5.38 -7.98
CA ALA A 44 1.75 -5.38 -9.04
C ALA A 44 1.80 -6.75 -9.71
N SER A 45 0.63 -7.34 -9.86
CA SER A 45 0.42 -8.59 -10.57
C SER A 45 -0.78 -8.45 -11.47
N TRP A 46 -0.80 -9.22 -12.56
CA TRP A 46 -1.85 -9.18 -13.54
C TRP A 46 -2.51 -10.55 -13.67
N ASP A 47 -3.79 -10.57 -14.01
CA ASP A 47 -4.57 -11.77 -14.28
C ASP A 47 -5.40 -11.51 -15.54
N ASP A 48 -5.45 -12.48 -16.45
CA ASP A 48 -6.29 -12.45 -17.66
C ASP A 48 -7.80 -12.37 -17.35
N LYS A 49 -8.20 -12.63 -16.11
CA LYS A 49 -9.61 -12.69 -15.70
C LYS A 49 -10.09 -11.38 -15.09
N PRO A 50 -10.90 -10.57 -15.82
CA PRO A 50 -11.54 -9.41 -15.22
C PRO A 50 -12.58 -9.84 -14.17
N PRO A 51 -12.93 -8.95 -13.22
CA PRO A 51 -13.98 -9.23 -12.25
C PRO A 51 -15.34 -9.47 -12.95
N PRO A 52 -16.28 -10.21 -12.33
CA PRO A 52 -17.53 -10.61 -12.99
C PRO A 52 -18.34 -9.45 -13.60
N HIS A 53 -18.33 -8.28 -12.98
CA HIS A 53 -19.05 -7.08 -13.46
C HIS A 53 -18.37 -6.36 -14.64
N LYS A 54 -17.14 -6.76 -15.01
CA LYS A 54 -16.40 -6.29 -16.21
C LYS A 54 -16.25 -7.37 -17.28
N LYS A 55 -16.80 -8.58 -17.05
CA LYS A 55 -16.69 -9.67 -18.01
C LYS A 55 -17.44 -9.30 -19.29
N GLY A 56 -16.74 -9.37 -20.42
CA GLY A 56 -17.31 -9.09 -21.75
C GLY A 56 -17.40 -7.61 -22.13
N THR A 57 -16.95 -6.67 -21.28
CA THR A 57 -16.95 -5.25 -21.63
C THR A 57 -15.73 -4.83 -22.47
N GLY A 58 -14.69 -5.67 -22.53
CA GLY A 58 -13.41 -5.33 -23.15
C GLY A 58 -12.52 -4.41 -22.30
N GLU A 59 -12.96 -4.06 -21.09
CA GLU A 59 -12.22 -3.18 -20.18
C GLU A 59 -11.45 -3.98 -19.12
N GLY A 60 -10.27 -3.47 -18.74
CA GLY A 60 -9.51 -3.97 -17.60
C GLY A 60 -10.04 -3.49 -16.25
N TRP A 61 -9.42 -3.96 -15.17
CA TRP A 61 -9.74 -3.51 -13.81
C TRP A 61 -8.51 -3.55 -12.92
N VAL A 62 -8.35 -2.52 -12.08
CA VAL A 62 -7.33 -2.50 -11.01
C VAL A 62 -8.02 -2.65 -9.67
N THR A 63 -7.53 -3.59 -8.86
CA THR A 63 -7.88 -3.74 -7.44
C THR A 63 -6.63 -3.57 -6.59
N ALA A 64 -6.81 -3.38 -5.28
CA ALA A 64 -5.70 -3.24 -4.34
C ALA A 64 -6.01 -3.94 -3.03
N GLU A 65 -5.01 -4.62 -2.49
CA GLU A 65 -5.01 -5.18 -1.15
C GLU A 65 -3.97 -4.44 -0.29
N TYR A 66 -4.27 -4.31 1.00
CA TYR A 66 -3.39 -3.66 1.96
C TYR A 66 -3.38 -4.48 3.22
N SER A 67 -2.21 -4.67 3.81
CA SER A 67 -2.11 -5.27 5.13
C SER A 67 -0.90 -4.73 5.86
N MET A 68 -0.96 -4.75 7.19
CA MET A 68 0.19 -4.47 8.05
C MET A 68 0.70 -5.77 8.66
N LEU A 69 2.00 -6.01 8.57
CA LEU A 69 2.62 -7.10 9.30
C LEU A 69 2.42 -6.90 10.82
N PRO A 70 2.22 -7.96 11.62
CA PRO A 70 1.99 -7.87 13.07
C PRO A 70 3.00 -7.03 13.89
N ARG A 71 4.22 -6.82 13.38
CA ARG A 71 5.27 -5.98 14.00
C ARG A 71 5.69 -4.80 13.13
N ALA A 72 4.80 -4.31 12.27
CA ALA A 72 4.99 -3.03 11.58
C ALA A 72 4.76 -1.82 12.51
N THR A 73 4.13 -2.03 13.67
CA THR A 73 3.80 -1.01 14.68
C THR A 73 4.59 -1.20 15.97
N GLN A 74 4.67 -0.16 16.81
CA GLN A 74 5.38 -0.18 18.10
C GLN A 74 4.89 -1.32 19.00
N THR A 75 3.57 -1.47 19.14
CA THR A 75 2.92 -2.60 19.79
C THR A 75 2.52 -3.64 18.75
N ARG A 76 2.59 -4.93 19.12
CA ARG A 76 2.25 -6.02 18.19
C ARG A 76 0.75 -6.03 17.93
N THR A 77 0.35 -6.03 16.66
CA THR A 77 -1.05 -6.22 16.25
C THR A 77 -1.32 -7.71 15.96
N ALA A 78 -2.58 -8.14 16.14
CA ALA A 78 -2.98 -9.48 15.72
C ALA A 78 -3.11 -9.54 14.19
N ARG A 79 -2.78 -10.68 13.58
CA ARG A 79 -2.98 -10.89 12.14
C ARG A 79 -4.48 -10.98 11.84
N GLU A 80 -4.96 -10.19 10.88
CA GLU A 80 -6.39 -10.14 10.50
C GLU A 80 -6.94 -11.49 10.02
N ALA A 81 -6.14 -12.29 9.32
CA ALA A 81 -6.52 -13.64 8.93
C ALA A 81 -6.87 -14.54 10.12
N ARG A 82 -6.26 -14.30 11.29
CA ARG A 82 -6.52 -15.08 12.51
C ARG A 82 -7.78 -14.59 13.25
N THR A 83 -8.17 -13.34 13.05
CA THR A 83 -9.38 -12.77 13.68
C THR A 83 -10.64 -13.03 12.84
N GLY A 84 -10.48 -13.56 11.62
CA GLY A 84 -11.61 -13.87 10.72
C GLY A 84 -12.33 -12.64 10.18
N ARG A 85 -11.81 -11.43 10.46
CA ARG A 85 -12.42 -10.16 10.10
C ARG A 85 -11.33 -9.17 9.71
N ILE A 86 -11.51 -8.58 8.53
CA ILE A 86 -10.69 -7.47 8.02
C ILE A 86 -11.10 -6.19 8.77
N ASP A 87 -10.13 -5.44 9.26
CA ASP A 87 -10.38 -4.18 9.96
C ASP A 87 -10.97 -3.10 9.03
N GLY A 88 -11.75 -2.18 9.60
CA GLY A 88 -12.36 -1.08 8.85
C GLY A 88 -11.32 -0.19 8.17
N ARG A 89 -10.19 0.07 8.84
CA ARG A 89 -9.06 0.82 8.28
C ARG A 89 -8.47 0.13 7.06
N THR A 90 -8.27 -1.19 7.14
CA THR A 90 -7.74 -1.98 6.02
C THR A 90 -8.65 -1.88 4.81
N GLN A 91 -9.96 -2.07 5.00
CA GLN A 91 -10.94 -1.94 3.90
C GLN A 91 -10.94 -0.54 3.29
N GLU A 92 -10.81 0.51 4.11
CA GLU A 92 -10.79 1.89 3.63
C GLU A 92 -9.54 2.19 2.79
N ILE A 93 -8.37 1.79 3.27
CA ILE A 93 -7.10 1.99 2.56
C ILE A 93 -7.10 1.21 1.24
N GLN A 94 -7.56 -0.05 1.22
CA GLN A 94 -7.72 -0.82 -0.01
C GLN A 94 -8.57 -0.11 -1.04
N ARG A 95 -9.74 0.39 -0.60
CA ARG A 95 -10.66 1.14 -1.45
C ARG A 95 -10.02 2.44 -1.96
N LEU A 96 -9.26 3.14 -1.12
CA LEU A 96 -8.54 4.36 -1.48
C LEU A 96 -7.50 4.09 -2.56
N ILE A 97 -6.60 3.12 -2.34
CA ILE A 97 -5.53 2.78 -3.30
C ILE A 97 -6.12 2.36 -4.64
N GLY A 98 -7.09 1.45 -4.63
CA GLY A 98 -7.72 0.97 -5.86
C GLY A 98 -8.41 2.10 -6.64
N ARG A 99 -9.10 3.04 -5.97
CA ARG A 99 -9.71 4.20 -6.64
C ARG A 99 -8.67 5.15 -7.22
N ALA A 100 -7.60 5.43 -6.46
CA ALA A 100 -6.54 6.35 -6.91
C ALA A 100 -5.83 5.83 -8.16
N LEU A 101 -5.49 4.54 -8.20
CA LEU A 101 -4.83 3.94 -9.35
C LEU A 101 -5.73 3.89 -10.59
N ARG A 102 -7.01 3.52 -10.43
CA ARG A 102 -7.97 3.51 -11.54
C ARG A 102 -8.23 4.90 -12.14
N ALA A 103 -7.98 5.98 -11.41
CA ALA A 103 -8.16 7.34 -11.92
C ALA A 103 -6.98 7.82 -12.78
N ALA A 104 -5.84 7.10 -12.75
CA ALA A 104 -4.62 7.48 -13.44
C ALA A 104 -4.33 6.65 -14.70
N ILE A 105 -5.15 5.63 -14.99
CA ILE A 105 -5.08 4.77 -16.18
C ILE A 105 -6.35 4.89 -17.00
#